data_AF-A0A399IG59-F1
#
_entry.id   AF-A0A399IG59-F1
#
_cell.length_a   1.000
_cell.length_b   1.000
_cell.length_c   1.000
_cell.angle_alpha   90.00
_cell.angle_beta   90.00
_cell.angle_gamma   90.00
#
_symmetry.space_group_name_H-M   'P 1'
#
loop_
_entity.id
_entity.type
_entity.pdbx_description
1 polymer ?
#
loop_
_entity_poly.entity_id
_entity_poly.type
_entity_poly.pdbx_seq_one_letter_code
_entity_poly.pdbx_strand_id
1 'polypeptide(L)'
;MRAIKRVTTFILAFAIVLVLIPITNVQAAITDIKIISATEVTAKQAEQWAKSKGATDTFIKLAQLYWKYAPEHGNVNPAIAYVQAAKETGYGKFGGVLNESYNNPCGLKTSVGGSDIDPNAHQKFKTWDEGVQAHLDHLALYAGAIGYPRSNTYDPRHFVTIKGTVVTVNALGGKWAPSLTYGEEINKLYNNLLVSLGIIPESGTGSISGGTTSSANTGTSSEPSTTINTPQTIPTSPSGVQATQPLQQLVNNSANISSPIGWKLKGGNWYYYKSNGTKATGWIKPDNNWYYLYGDGTMAKGWISLSEKWYYLKSSGAMQLGWLKDNSKWYYLQGDGSMTTGLNLIDGRKYFLDSSGAMRIGWVSISGQWYYFNTGGDMSKGWILDGNGYYYLNPITGTMVKNTVVEGWRIGVDGKRGSRVASSTSRKIIVIDPGHNFGGDDGAYATHNGITYSERDLNMQVADKLKAKLEAKGYTVIMTRNASDRETSSVTESLTKRVKITNNSNADLFVSLHHNAASASANGVEVYYSSRAQDASFGGAYSDYKLSASMSLARTISSSLANSSGAINRGAKDGNLFVLRNTIIPAVLIERGFITNPDEARKSADSIYQDLAADAIANSIASAI
;
A
#
# COMPACT_ATOMS: atom_id res chain seq x y z
N MET A 1 -29.63 -72.58 0.52
CA MET A 1 -29.78 -71.41 -0.38
C MET A 1 -30.08 -70.21 0.52
N ARG A 2 -29.11 -69.36 0.92
CA ARG A 2 -28.56 -68.18 0.21
C ARG A 2 -29.67 -67.31 -0.43
N ALA A 3 -29.77 -66.00 -0.20
CA ALA A 3 -28.96 -65.07 0.56
C ALA A 3 -29.77 -63.81 0.93
N ILE A 4 -29.46 -63.28 2.12
CA ILE A 4 -29.95 -62.05 2.73
C ILE A 4 -29.22 -60.85 2.10
N LYS A 5 -29.97 -59.82 1.66
CA LYS A 5 -29.41 -58.52 1.27
C LYS A 5 -28.91 -57.80 2.53
N ARG A 6 -27.59 -57.67 2.68
CA ARG A 6 -26.95 -56.83 3.70
C ARG A 6 -26.63 -55.45 3.11
N VAL A 7 -27.08 -54.44 3.83
CA VAL A 7 -26.57 -53.06 3.81
C VAL A 7 -25.06 -53.09 4.02
N THR A 8 -24.28 -52.38 3.20
CA THR A 8 -22.85 -52.16 3.47
C THR A 8 -22.55 -50.67 3.39
N THR A 9 -22.36 -50.11 4.58
CA THR A 9 -21.70 -48.85 4.91
C THR A 9 -20.35 -48.74 4.19
N PHE A 10 -20.13 -47.65 3.45
CA PHE A 10 -18.78 -47.30 2.98
C PHE A 10 -18.11 -46.42 4.04
N ILE A 11 -17.10 -46.99 4.69
CA ILE A 11 -16.19 -46.32 5.61
C ILE A 11 -15.16 -45.57 4.76
N LEU A 12 -15.11 -44.25 4.91
CA LEU A 12 -14.07 -43.41 4.32
C LEU A 12 -12.80 -43.55 5.18
N ALA A 13 -11.86 -44.38 4.75
CA ALA A 13 -10.57 -44.52 5.40
C ALA A 13 -9.65 -43.35 4.98
N PHE A 14 -9.35 -42.48 5.94
CA PHE A 14 -8.32 -41.46 5.84
C PHE A 14 -6.94 -42.14 5.92
N ALA A 15 -6.17 -42.11 4.83
CA ALA A 15 -4.74 -42.45 4.86
C ALA A 15 -3.95 -41.16 5.17
N ILE A 16 -3.51 -41.03 6.41
CA ILE A 16 -2.53 -40.01 6.83
C ILE A 16 -1.16 -40.47 6.32
N VAL A 17 -0.64 -39.79 5.30
CA VAL A 17 0.78 -39.85 4.94
C VAL A 17 1.47 -38.67 5.62
N LEU A 18 2.18 -38.94 6.72
CA LEU A 18 3.16 -38.03 7.30
C LEU A 18 4.32 -37.88 6.32
N VAL A 19 4.39 -36.76 5.61
CA VAL A 19 5.62 -36.31 4.94
C VAL A 19 6.25 -35.25 5.85
N LEU A 20 7.44 -35.58 6.36
CA LEU A 20 8.34 -34.63 7.01
C LEU A 20 8.69 -33.52 6.00
N ILE A 21 8.18 -32.32 6.25
CA ILE A 21 8.50 -31.10 5.49
C ILE A 21 9.86 -30.59 5.98
N PRO A 22 10.86 -30.38 5.10
CA PRO A 22 12.02 -29.57 5.46
C PRO A 22 11.57 -28.13 5.65
N ILE A 23 11.75 -27.61 6.87
CA ILE A 23 11.44 -26.22 7.22
C ILE A 23 12.44 -25.32 6.49
N THR A 24 12.11 -24.90 5.28
CA THR A 24 12.75 -23.75 4.65
C THR A 24 12.06 -22.49 5.16
N ASN A 25 12.84 -21.63 5.83
CA ASN A 25 12.41 -20.31 6.29
C ASN A 25 11.94 -19.45 5.10
N VAL A 26 10.64 -19.51 4.79
CA VAL A 26 9.98 -18.56 3.91
C VAL A 26 9.62 -17.35 4.78
N GLN A 27 10.30 -16.23 4.54
CA GLN A 27 9.86 -14.93 5.05
C GLN A 27 8.44 -14.70 4.54
N ALA A 28 7.44 -14.75 5.42
CA ALA A 28 6.06 -14.46 5.06
C ALA A 28 5.97 -13.03 4.52
N ALA A 29 5.74 -12.88 3.22
CA ALA A 29 5.37 -11.60 2.63
C ALA A 29 4.09 -11.12 3.32
N ILE A 30 4.06 -9.86 3.74
CA ILE A 30 2.90 -9.27 4.43
C ILE A 30 1.76 -9.20 3.40
N THR A 31 0.80 -10.14 3.50
CA THR A 31 -0.37 -10.21 2.61
C THR A 31 -1.23 -8.97 2.81
N ASP A 32 -1.67 -8.31 1.72
CA ASP A 32 -2.67 -7.25 1.82
C ASP A 32 -4.07 -7.85 2.05
N ILE A 33 -4.67 -7.55 3.21
CA ILE A 33 -5.87 -8.22 3.71
C ILE A 33 -7.11 -7.37 3.40
N LYS A 34 -8.24 -7.99 3.07
CA LYS A 34 -9.51 -7.28 2.93
C LYS A 34 -10.04 -6.84 4.29
N ILE A 35 -10.51 -5.59 4.39
CA ILE A 35 -11.12 -5.05 5.62
C ILE A 35 -12.34 -5.88 6.03
N ILE A 36 -13.17 -6.27 5.05
CA ILE A 36 -14.25 -7.25 5.23
C ILE A 36 -13.68 -8.64 4.92
N SER A 37 -13.44 -9.42 5.95
CA SER A 37 -12.93 -10.78 5.87
C SER A 37 -13.23 -11.55 7.15
N ALA A 38 -13.24 -12.89 7.07
CA ALA A 38 -13.32 -13.74 8.24
C ALA A 38 -12.02 -13.70 9.05
N THR A 39 -12.10 -13.99 10.34
CA THR A 39 -10.93 -14.16 11.21
C THR A 39 -11.10 -15.42 12.07
N GLU A 40 -10.02 -16.17 12.23
CA GLU A 40 -9.96 -17.31 13.16
C GLU A 40 -9.59 -16.87 14.59
N VAL A 41 -9.17 -15.60 14.75
CA VAL A 41 -8.88 -15.03 16.06
C VAL A 41 -10.17 -14.86 16.85
N THR A 42 -10.17 -15.31 18.09
CA THR A 42 -11.25 -15.05 19.06
C THR A 42 -10.96 -13.78 19.85
N ALA A 43 -12.00 -13.13 20.40
CA ALA A 43 -11.83 -11.96 21.28
C ALA A 43 -10.87 -12.25 22.45
N LYS A 44 -10.95 -13.44 23.06
CA LYS A 44 -10.08 -13.85 24.17
C LYS A 44 -8.61 -13.98 23.76
N GLN A 45 -8.34 -14.44 22.54
CA GLN A 45 -6.99 -14.49 21.99
C GLN A 45 -6.44 -13.09 21.70
N ALA A 46 -7.27 -12.19 21.17
CA ALA A 46 -6.91 -10.79 20.97
C ALA A 46 -6.61 -10.07 22.30
N GLU A 47 -7.38 -10.34 23.36
CA GLU A 47 -7.10 -9.87 24.73
C GLU A 47 -5.74 -10.35 25.24
N GLN A 48 -5.42 -11.63 25.07
CA GLN A 48 -4.13 -12.20 25.50
C GLN A 48 -2.96 -11.57 24.76
N TRP A 49 -3.10 -11.37 23.44
CA TRP A 49 -2.12 -10.65 22.66
C TRP A 49 -1.95 -9.20 23.15
N ALA A 50 -3.03 -8.46 23.36
CA ALA A 50 -2.95 -7.08 23.86
C ALA A 50 -2.29 -7.02 25.25
N LYS A 51 -2.62 -7.95 26.15
CA LYS A 51 -1.93 -8.12 27.45
C LYS A 51 -0.43 -8.31 27.26
N SER A 52 0.00 -9.16 26.32
CA SER A 52 1.42 -9.40 26.03
C SER A 52 2.16 -8.17 25.51
N LYS A 53 1.44 -7.17 24.96
CA LYS A 53 1.99 -5.88 24.50
C LYS A 53 1.92 -4.78 25.57
N GLY A 54 1.50 -5.13 26.79
CA GLY A 54 1.33 -4.19 27.90
C GLY A 54 0.22 -3.18 27.64
N ALA A 55 -0.88 -3.60 27.00
CA ALA A 55 -2.08 -2.78 26.82
C ALA A 55 -2.77 -2.45 28.15
N THR A 56 -3.54 -1.37 28.19
CA THR A 56 -4.38 -1.03 29.35
C THR A 56 -5.55 -2.00 29.50
N ASP A 57 -6.05 -2.20 30.73
CA ASP A 57 -7.18 -3.08 31.00
C ASP A 57 -8.43 -2.71 30.20
N THR A 58 -8.65 -1.41 29.98
CA THR A 58 -9.74 -0.91 29.14
C THR A 58 -9.55 -1.35 27.70
N PHE A 59 -8.38 -1.14 27.11
CA PHE A 59 -8.11 -1.52 25.72
C PHE A 59 -8.22 -3.03 25.50
N ILE A 60 -7.74 -3.83 26.45
CA ILE A 60 -7.91 -5.28 26.44
C ILE A 60 -9.39 -5.64 26.28
N LYS A 61 -10.26 -5.04 27.11
CA LYS A 61 -11.71 -5.32 27.08
C LYS A 61 -12.40 -4.88 25.78
N LEU A 62 -11.83 -3.96 25.00
CA LEU A 62 -12.41 -3.55 23.71
C LEU A 62 -12.48 -4.70 22.70
N ALA A 63 -11.62 -5.72 22.83
CA ALA A 63 -11.69 -6.90 21.97
C ALA A 63 -13.09 -7.55 21.99
N GLN A 64 -13.76 -7.61 23.15
CA GLN A 64 -15.11 -8.16 23.25
C GLN A 64 -16.13 -7.33 22.45
N LEU A 65 -15.98 -6.00 22.46
CA LEU A 65 -16.88 -5.11 21.71
C LEU A 65 -16.67 -5.25 20.19
N TYR A 66 -15.43 -5.36 19.72
CA TYR A 66 -15.15 -5.56 18.29
C TYR A 66 -15.80 -6.85 17.76
N TRP A 67 -15.69 -7.97 18.49
CA TRP A 67 -16.32 -9.23 18.09
C TRP A 67 -17.85 -9.22 18.26
N LYS A 68 -18.38 -8.52 19.27
CA LYS A 68 -19.82 -8.33 19.47
C LYS A 68 -20.45 -7.59 18.29
N TYR A 69 -19.84 -6.48 17.85
CA TYR A 69 -20.48 -5.58 16.88
C TYR A 69 -20.13 -5.84 15.42
N ALA A 70 -18.99 -6.46 15.10
CA ALA A 70 -18.59 -6.71 13.71
C ALA A 70 -19.67 -7.37 12.83
N PRO A 71 -20.45 -8.37 13.30
CA PRO A 71 -21.51 -9.00 12.48
C PRO A 71 -22.63 -8.03 12.05
N GLU A 72 -22.93 -7.03 12.88
CA GLU A 72 -23.97 -6.02 12.63
C GLU A 72 -23.42 -4.78 11.90
N HIS A 73 -22.09 -4.68 11.78
CA HIS A 73 -21.38 -3.53 11.21
C HIS A 73 -20.56 -3.92 9.98
N GLY A 74 -21.25 -4.47 8.97
CA GLY A 74 -20.68 -4.76 7.66
C GLY A 74 -19.75 -5.98 7.60
N ASN A 75 -19.71 -6.80 8.66
CA ASN A 75 -18.79 -7.94 8.78
C ASN A 75 -17.31 -7.54 8.60
N VAL A 76 -16.94 -6.34 9.07
CA VAL A 76 -15.53 -5.93 9.15
C VAL A 76 -14.77 -6.93 10.00
N ASN A 77 -13.58 -7.34 9.57
CA ASN A 77 -12.74 -8.27 10.32
C ASN A 77 -12.40 -7.65 11.69
N PRO A 78 -12.93 -8.19 12.80
CA PRO A 78 -12.81 -7.55 14.10
C PRO A 78 -11.37 -7.54 14.61
N ALA A 79 -10.54 -8.50 14.19
CA ALA A 79 -9.14 -8.54 14.57
C ALA A 79 -8.31 -7.47 13.84
N ILE A 80 -8.62 -7.17 12.58
CA ILE A 80 -8.00 -6.04 11.85
C ILE A 80 -8.37 -4.71 12.50
N ALA A 81 -9.66 -4.49 12.74
CA ALA A 81 -10.13 -3.26 13.40
C ALA A 81 -9.54 -3.12 14.81
N TYR A 82 -9.35 -4.23 15.53
CA TYR A 82 -8.74 -4.23 16.86
C TYR A 82 -7.24 -3.89 16.83
N VAL A 83 -6.45 -4.47 15.92
CA VAL A 83 -5.02 -4.11 15.81
C VAL A 83 -4.83 -2.70 15.25
N GLN A 84 -5.78 -2.22 14.43
CA GLN A 84 -5.86 -0.82 14.05
C GLN A 84 -6.10 0.07 15.27
N ALA A 85 -7.05 -0.28 16.13
CA ALA A 85 -7.25 0.43 17.38
C ALA A 85 -6.00 0.39 18.28
N ALA A 86 -5.25 -0.72 18.29
CA ALA A 86 -4.01 -0.83 19.03
C ALA A 86 -2.95 0.15 18.50
N LYS A 87 -2.84 0.30 17.18
CA LYS A 87 -1.97 1.30 16.56
C LYS A 87 -2.37 2.72 16.93
N GLU A 88 -3.65 3.04 16.74
CA GLU A 88 -4.18 4.40 16.90
C GLU A 88 -4.12 4.88 18.35
N THR A 89 -4.34 3.98 19.30
CA THR A 89 -4.34 4.30 20.73
C THR A 89 -3.03 3.97 21.43
N GLY A 90 -2.03 3.40 20.75
CA GLY A 90 -0.85 2.86 21.42
C GLY A 90 -1.22 1.83 22.49
N TYR A 91 -2.09 0.89 22.16
CA TYR A 91 -2.63 -0.14 23.06
C TYR A 91 -3.41 0.43 24.26
N GLY A 92 -4.17 1.50 24.03
CA GLY A 92 -4.97 2.18 25.06
C GLY A 92 -4.19 3.11 25.98
N LYS A 93 -2.90 3.33 25.72
CA LYS A 93 -2.08 4.27 26.49
C LYS A 93 -2.29 5.71 26.05
N PHE A 94 -2.62 5.87 24.77
CA PHE A 94 -2.76 7.10 24.02
C PHE A 94 -1.47 7.94 23.99
N GLY A 95 -1.03 8.35 22.81
CA GLY A 95 0.21 9.15 22.61
C GLY A 95 -0.03 10.55 22.04
N GLY A 96 -1.31 10.91 21.84
CA GLY A 96 -1.77 12.14 21.19
C GLY A 96 -2.74 12.93 22.08
N VAL A 97 -3.68 13.64 21.46
CA VAL A 97 -4.69 14.45 22.17
C VAL A 97 -5.91 13.68 22.65
N LEU A 98 -6.09 12.49 22.09
CA LEU A 98 -7.08 11.54 22.55
C LEU A 98 -6.58 10.91 23.85
N ASN A 99 -7.51 10.65 24.75
CA ASN A 99 -7.29 9.82 25.92
C ASN A 99 -8.52 8.92 26.12
N GLU A 100 -8.47 8.07 27.13
CA GLU A 100 -9.52 7.08 27.38
C GLU A 100 -10.92 7.70 27.52
N SER A 101 -11.04 8.93 28.01
CA SER A 101 -12.35 9.60 28.17
C SER A 101 -13.06 9.88 26.84
N TYR A 102 -12.36 9.81 25.70
CA TYR A 102 -12.97 10.02 24.39
C TYR A 102 -13.80 8.83 23.91
N ASN A 103 -13.56 7.64 24.49
CA ASN A 103 -14.12 6.40 24.01
C ASN A 103 -13.94 6.20 22.49
N ASN A 104 -12.87 6.76 21.92
CA ASN A 104 -12.59 6.77 20.49
C ASN A 104 -11.38 5.87 20.20
N PRO A 105 -11.60 4.65 19.68
CA PRO A 105 -10.54 3.66 19.55
C PRO A 105 -9.67 3.85 18.31
N CYS A 106 -9.99 4.79 17.42
CA CYS A 106 -9.37 4.84 16.09
C CYS A 106 -9.01 6.25 15.61
N GLY A 107 -9.14 7.25 16.48
CA GLY A 107 -8.85 8.65 16.12
C GLY A 107 -9.85 9.23 15.12
N LEU A 108 -11.09 8.72 15.10
CA LEU A 108 -12.11 9.20 14.18
C LEU A 108 -12.41 10.67 14.43
N LYS A 109 -12.37 11.48 13.37
CA LYS A 109 -12.67 12.91 13.45
C LYS A 109 -14.17 13.17 13.49
N THR A 110 -14.58 14.35 13.94
CA THR A 110 -15.94 14.86 13.74
C THR A 110 -16.24 15.04 12.25
N SER A 111 -17.51 15.32 11.91
CA SER A 111 -17.94 15.54 10.51
C SER A 111 -17.15 16.65 9.83
N VAL A 112 -16.87 17.74 10.55
CA VAL A 112 -16.09 18.89 10.05
C VAL A 112 -14.63 18.51 9.80
N GLY A 113 -14.10 17.54 10.57
CA GLY A 113 -12.69 17.19 10.51
C GLY A 113 -11.84 18.19 11.30
N GLY A 114 -10.58 18.32 10.90
CA GLY A 114 -9.61 19.18 11.57
C GLY A 114 -8.26 18.48 11.72
N SER A 115 -7.42 19.02 12.58
CA SER A 115 -6.04 18.54 12.76
C SER A 115 -5.95 17.37 13.74
N ASP A 116 -4.89 16.55 13.66
CA ASP A 116 -4.74 15.27 14.38
C ASP A 116 -4.45 15.23 15.89
N ILE A 117 -4.06 16.23 16.66
CA ILE A 117 -3.91 17.63 16.47
C ILE A 117 -4.88 18.24 17.49
N ASP A 118 -5.95 18.81 16.98
CA ASP A 118 -7.04 19.37 17.78
C ASP A 118 -7.91 18.29 18.48
N PRO A 119 -8.02 18.28 19.82
CA PRO A 119 -8.92 17.36 20.53
C PRO A 119 -10.39 17.51 20.13
N ASN A 120 -10.84 18.71 19.73
CA ASN A 120 -12.22 18.94 19.29
C ASN A 120 -12.47 18.51 17.84
N ALA A 121 -11.41 18.32 17.05
CA ALA A 121 -11.52 17.73 15.72
C ALA A 121 -11.83 16.23 15.80
N HIS A 122 -11.64 15.61 16.97
CA HIS A 122 -11.91 14.19 17.19
C HIS A 122 -13.26 13.95 17.82
N GLN A 123 -13.93 12.91 17.33
CA GLN A 123 -15.22 12.52 17.87
C GLN A 123 -15.03 11.98 19.29
N LYS A 124 -15.71 12.59 20.25
CA LYS A 124 -15.88 12.05 21.59
C LYS A 124 -17.18 11.26 21.64
N PHE A 125 -17.08 9.97 21.94
CA PHE A 125 -18.23 9.09 22.05
C PHE A 125 -18.67 8.99 23.51
N LYS A 126 -19.96 8.77 23.76
CA LYS A 126 -20.48 8.66 25.13
C LYS A 126 -19.99 7.39 25.81
N THR A 127 -19.83 6.31 25.05
CA THR A 127 -19.38 5.02 25.54
C THR A 127 -18.42 4.34 24.56
N TRP A 128 -17.66 3.36 25.04
CA TRP A 128 -16.81 2.53 24.19
C TRP A 128 -17.62 1.74 23.16
N ASP A 129 -18.85 1.34 23.48
CA ASP A 129 -19.76 0.71 22.51
C ASP A 129 -20.03 1.63 21.31
N GLU A 130 -20.28 2.92 21.52
CA GLU A 130 -20.50 3.89 20.43
C GLU A 130 -19.23 4.07 19.56
N GLY A 131 -18.06 4.22 20.17
CA GLY A 131 -16.82 4.45 19.43
C GLY A 131 -16.32 3.23 18.66
N VAL A 132 -16.50 2.02 19.20
CA VAL A 132 -16.20 0.77 18.48
C VAL A 132 -17.13 0.59 17.29
N GLN A 133 -18.44 0.84 17.46
CA GLN A 133 -19.41 0.80 16.37
C GLN A 133 -19.09 1.84 15.28
N ALA A 134 -18.72 3.06 15.66
CA ALA A 134 -18.30 4.10 14.70
C ALA A 134 -17.03 3.71 13.92
N HIS A 135 -16.04 3.11 14.59
CA HIS A 135 -14.85 2.60 13.91
C HIS A 135 -15.21 1.54 12.86
N LEU A 136 -16.03 0.56 13.27
CA LEU A 136 -16.50 -0.51 12.38
C LEU A 136 -17.33 0.05 11.22
N ASP A 137 -18.21 1.02 11.47
CA ASP A 137 -19.02 1.67 10.45
C ASP A 137 -18.18 2.41 9.41
N HIS A 138 -17.14 3.13 9.83
CA HIS A 138 -16.25 3.84 8.91
C HIS A 138 -15.48 2.87 8.02
N LEU A 139 -14.95 1.79 8.61
CA LEU A 139 -14.26 0.73 7.86
C LEU A 139 -15.20 -0.03 6.92
N ALA A 140 -16.44 -0.31 7.36
CA ALA A 140 -17.46 -0.95 6.54
C ALA A 140 -17.86 -0.06 5.35
N LEU A 141 -18.04 1.24 5.57
CA LEU A 141 -18.31 2.21 4.52
C LEU A 141 -17.14 2.26 3.52
N TYR A 142 -15.90 2.42 4.00
CA TYR A 142 -14.69 2.40 3.18
C TYR A 142 -14.59 1.15 2.31
N ALA A 143 -14.87 -0.01 2.88
CA ALA A 143 -14.81 -1.29 2.20
C ALA A 143 -16.02 -1.57 1.29
N GLY A 144 -17.02 -0.69 1.29
CA GLY A 144 -18.21 -0.81 0.45
C GLY A 144 -19.17 -1.91 0.92
N ALA A 145 -19.27 -2.15 2.22
CA ALA A 145 -20.14 -3.15 2.81
C ALA A 145 -21.58 -3.05 2.31
N ILE A 146 -22.24 -4.19 2.15
CA ILE A 146 -23.67 -4.27 1.86
C ILE A 146 -24.43 -3.62 3.02
N GLY A 147 -25.40 -2.75 2.71
CA GLY A 147 -26.15 -1.97 3.70
C GLY A 147 -25.54 -0.60 4.05
N TYR A 148 -24.40 -0.23 3.45
CA TYR A 148 -23.74 1.07 3.68
C TYR A 148 -23.95 2.04 2.49
N PRO A 149 -24.04 3.37 2.72
CA PRO A 149 -24.08 4.01 4.03
C PRO A 149 -25.38 3.69 4.78
N ARG A 150 -25.26 3.24 6.03
CA ARG A 150 -26.40 3.05 6.93
C ARG A 150 -26.92 4.39 7.46
N SER A 151 -28.23 4.49 7.69
CA SER A 151 -28.89 5.71 8.16
C SER A 151 -28.70 5.99 9.65
N ASN A 152 -28.54 4.95 10.48
CA ASN A 152 -28.30 5.08 11.91
C ASN A 152 -26.87 4.65 12.26
N THR A 153 -25.95 5.60 12.40
CA THR A 153 -24.54 5.34 12.73
C THR A 153 -24.02 6.39 13.71
N TYR A 154 -23.02 5.98 14.49
CA TYR A 154 -22.23 6.89 15.32
C TYR A 154 -21.03 7.50 14.57
N ASP A 155 -20.69 7.01 13.37
CA ASP A 155 -19.63 7.58 12.52
C ASP A 155 -20.05 8.96 11.99
N PRO A 156 -19.44 10.06 12.46
CA PRO A 156 -19.79 11.40 12.02
C PRO A 156 -19.22 11.73 10.62
N ARG A 157 -18.36 10.86 10.07
CA ARG A 157 -17.72 11.00 8.75
C ARG A 157 -18.22 9.96 7.76
N HIS A 158 -19.46 9.52 7.96
CA HIS A 158 -20.14 8.52 7.15
C HIS A 158 -20.62 9.06 5.79
N PHE A 159 -19.69 9.67 5.05
CA PHE A 159 -19.97 10.34 3.78
C PHE A 159 -20.06 9.31 2.66
N VAL A 160 -21.17 9.32 1.90
CA VAL A 160 -21.35 8.40 0.77
C VAL A 160 -20.20 8.43 -0.24
N THR A 161 -19.49 9.56 -0.35
CA THR A 161 -18.33 9.75 -1.24
C THR A 161 -17.14 8.85 -0.94
N ILE A 162 -17.01 8.32 0.29
CA ILE A 162 -15.91 7.41 0.64
C ILE A 162 -16.28 5.93 0.46
N LYS A 163 -17.54 5.63 0.12
CA LYS A 163 -18.02 4.25 0.00
C LYS A 163 -17.22 3.46 -1.04
N GLY A 164 -16.65 2.33 -0.63
CA GLY A 164 -15.91 1.42 -1.50
C GLY A 164 -14.56 1.94 -1.98
N THR A 165 -14.07 3.06 -1.45
CA THR A 165 -12.80 3.67 -1.86
C THR A 165 -11.57 2.98 -1.24
N VAL A 166 -11.76 2.18 -0.18
CA VAL A 166 -10.70 1.46 0.53
C VAL A 166 -11.17 0.04 0.89
N VAL A 167 -10.83 -0.93 0.04
CA VAL A 167 -11.29 -2.33 0.17
C VAL A 167 -10.30 -3.21 0.95
N THR A 168 -9.01 -2.85 0.94
CA THR A 168 -7.94 -3.59 1.61
C THR A 168 -7.27 -2.74 2.68
N VAL A 169 -6.55 -3.41 3.60
CA VAL A 169 -5.84 -2.76 4.70
C VAL A 169 -4.73 -1.85 4.17
N ASN A 170 -3.94 -2.25 3.18
CA ASN A 170 -2.91 -1.38 2.59
C ASN A 170 -3.52 -0.11 1.98
N ALA A 171 -4.73 -0.21 1.41
CA ALA A 171 -5.42 0.95 0.83
C ALA A 171 -5.89 1.98 1.88
N LEU A 172 -5.80 1.68 3.19
CA LEU A 172 -5.96 2.68 4.25
C LEU A 172 -4.84 3.73 4.21
N GLY A 173 -3.67 3.39 3.65
CA GLY A 173 -2.55 4.32 3.48
C GLY A 173 -2.91 5.49 2.55
N GLY A 174 -2.70 6.71 3.03
CA GLY A 174 -3.07 7.95 2.32
C GLY A 174 -4.57 8.24 2.25
N LYS A 175 -5.42 7.40 2.85
CA LYS A 175 -6.89 7.57 2.88
C LYS A 175 -7.42 7.70 4.31
N TRP A 176 -7.09 6.72 5.16
CA TRP A 176 -7.38 6.78 6.59
C TRP A 176 -6.36 7.68 7.30
N ALA A 177 -5.07 7.43 7.09
CA ALA A 177 -3.98 8.21 7.62
C ALA A 177 -3.13 8.82 6.49
N PRO A 178 -2.47 9.98 6.70
CA PRO A 178 -1.57 10.55 5.70
C PRO A 178 -0.40 9.64 5.31
N SER A 179 0.05 8.76 6.23
CA SER A 179 1.10 7.79 5.95
C SER A 179 0.64 6.77 4.89
N LEU A 180 1.43 6.61 3.83
CA LEU A 180 1.18 5.61 2.78
C LEU A 180 1.50 4.18 3.24
N THR A 181 2.36 4.02 4.24
CA THR A 181 2.71 2.70 4.84
C THR A 181 1.76 2.32 5.97
N TYR A 182 0.79 3.18 6.30
CA TYR A 182 -0.12 2.96 7.42
C TYR A 182 -0.78 1.58 7.39
N GLY A 183 -1.29 1.16 6.23
CA GLY A 183 -1.91 -0.15 6.08
C GLY A 183 -0.91 -1.32 6.21
N GLU A 184 0.33 -1.16 5.76
CA GLU A 184 1.37 -2.18 5.96
C GLU A 184 1.70 -2.36 7.45
N GLU A 185 1.67 -1.27 8.22
CA GLU A 185 1.87 -1.28 9.67
C GLU A 185 0.71 -1.99 10.39
N ILE A 186 -0.53 -1.80 9.92
CA ILE A 186 -1.69 -2.58 10.41
C ILE A 186 -1.52 -4.06 10.08
N ASN A 187 -1.13 -4.40 8.86
CA ASN A 187 -0.91 -5.80 8.47
C ASN A 187 0.24 -6.44 9.27
N LYS A 188 1.30 -5.69 9.63
CA LYS A 188 2.36 -6.17 10.54
C LYS A 188 1.82 -6.48 11.94
N LEU A 189 0.96 -5.63 12.50
CA LEU A 189 0.35 -5.86 13.80
C LEU A 189 -0.60 -7.06 13.77
N TYR A 190 -1.39 -7.20 12.70
CA TYR A 190 -2.26 -8.36 12.50
C TYR A 190 -1.45 -9.66 12.37
N ASN A 191 -0.37 -9.66 11.58
CA ASN A 191 0.52 -10.81 11.50
C ASN A 191 1.17 -11.12 12.85
N ASN A 192 1.58 -10.11 13.61
CA ASN A 192 2.13 -10.35 14.95
C ASN A 192 1.11 -11.01 15.90
N LEU A 193 -0.17 -10.61 15.81
CA LEU A 193 -1.26 -11.28 16.51
C LEU A 193 -1.38 -12.74 16.06
N LEU A 194 -1.45 -13.02 14.76
CA LEU A 194 -1.56 -14.39 14.25
C LEU A 194 -0.36 -15.28 14.64
N VAL A 195 0.86 -14.73 14.58
CA VAL A 195 2.09 -15.40 15.01
C VAL A 195 2.05 -15.74 16.49
N SER A 196 1.63 -14.80 17.34
CA SER A 196 1.53 -15.03 18.79
C SER A 196 0.54 -16.13 19.17
N LEU A 197 -0.38 -16.46 18.27
CA LEU A 197 -1.38 -17.50 18.43
C LEU A 197 -0.97 -18.82 17.77
N GLY A 198 0.20 -18.88 17.11
CA GLY A 198 0.64 -20.04 16.35
C GLY A 198 -0.19 -20.33 15.10
N ILE A 199 -1.01 -19.36 14.66
CA ILE A 199 -1.84 -19.49 13.44
C ILE A 199 -0.95 -19.43 12.19
N ILE A 200 0.13 -18.64 12.25
CA ILE A 200 1.16 -18.53 11.20
C ILE A 200 2.57 -18.56 11.82
N PRO A 201 3.63 -19.00 11.09
CA PRO A 201 4.98 -19.16 11.66
C PRO A 201 5.72 -17.82 11.90
N GLU A 202 6.64 -17.79 12.89
CA GLU A 202 7.56 -16.67 13.14
C GLU A 202 8.58 -16.51 11.99
N SER A 203 8.69 -15.30 11.42
CA SER A 203 9.78 -14.97 10.48
C SER A 203 11.01 -14.46 11.25
N GLY A 204 12.13 -15.21 11.20
CA GLY A 204 13.33 -14.97 11.99
C GLY A 204 14.03 -13.63 11.75
N THR A 205 14.40 -12.93 12.83
CA THR A 205 15.23 -11.72 12.83
C THR A 205 16.70 -12.09 13.02
N GLY A 206 17.47 -12.15 11.92
CA GLY A 206 18.91 -12.37 11.98
C GLY A 206 19.65 -11.16 12.55
N SER A 207 20.16 -11.30 13.76
CA SER A 207 21.13 -10.40 14.38
C SER A 207 22.51 -10.71 13.79
N ILE A 208 23.18 -9.75 13.14
CA ILE A 208 24.56 -9.93 12.67
C ILE A 208 25.51 -9.51 13.80
N SER A 209 26.07 -10.51 14.49
CA SER A 209 27.25 -10.36 15.33
C SER A 209 28.48 -10.12 14.46
N GLY A 210 29.30 -9.14 14.84
CA GLY A 210 30.54 -8.79 14.14
C GLY A 210 31.51 -9.97 14.03
N GLY A 211 32.09 -10.12 12.85
CA GLY A 211 33.17 -11.04 12.55
C GLY A 211 34.17 -10.34 11.62
N THR A 212 35.22 -9.81 12.23
CA THR A 212 36.45 -9.34 11.59
C THR A 212 37.10 -10.46 10.77
N THR A 213 37.34 -10.23 9.48
CA THR A 213 38.43 -10.91 8.77
C THR A 213 39.15 -9.94 7.84
N SER A 214 40.42 -9.77 8.16
CA SER A 214 41.46 -9.13 7.37
C SER A 214 41.80 -9.98 6.15
N SER A 215 41.97 -9.35 4.99
CA SER A 215 42.95 -9.81 4.01
C SER A 215 43.42 -8.62 3.18
N ALA A 216 44.69 -8.30 3.38
CA ALA A 216 45.46 -7.43 2.51
C ALA A 216 45.85 -8.23 1.26
N ASN A 217 45.70 -7.65 0.08
CA ASN A 217 46.77 -7.79 -0.90
C ASN A 217 46.86 -6.56 -1.82
N THR A 218 48.11 -6.19 -1.99
CA THR A 218 48.72 -5.09 -2.72
C THR A 218 48.72 -5.31 -4.23
N GLY A 219 48.63 -4.23 -5.00
CA GLY A 219 48.85 -4.24 -6.44
C GLY A 219 48.72 -2.84 -7.05
N THR A 220 49.83 -2.12 -7.07
CA THR A 220 50.03 -0.81 -7.71
C THR A 220 50.15 -0.91 -9.23
N SER A 221 49.48 -0.03 -9.98
CA SER A 221 50.04 0.58 -11.22
C SER A 221 49.22 1.76 -11.74
N SER A 222 49.86 2.94 -11.70
CA SER A 222 49.85 4.05 -12.66
C SER A 222 48.53 4.69 -13.17
N GLU A 223 48.34 5.91 -12.68
CA GLU A 223 47.67 7.11 -13.23
C GLU A 223 47.72 7.33 -14.77
N PRO A 224 46.80 8.13 -15.35
CA PRO A 224 46.85 9.59 -15.19
C PRO A 224 45.56 10.27 -14.71
N SER A 225 45.80 11.21 -13.81
CA SER A 225 44.92 12.28 -13.37
C SER A 225 44.22 13.05 -14.50
N THR A 226 42.89 13.15 -14.40
CA THR A 226 42.16 14.35 -14.82
C THR A 226 41.34 14.85 -13.64
N THR A 227 41.88 15.87 -12.98
CA THR A 227 41.20 16.63 -11.93
C THR A 227 39.94 17.29 -12.48
N ILE A 228 38.77 16.79 -12.07
CA ILE A 228 37.55 17.60 -12.06
C ILE A 228 37.21 17.82 -10.59
N ASN A 229 37.38 19.07 -10.15
CA ASN A 229 36.90 19.58 -8.88
C ASN A 229 35.39 19.31 -8.77
N THR A 230 34.98 18.31 -8.01
CA THR A 230 33.62 18.26 -7.47
C THR A 230 33.57 19.18 -6.24
N PRO A 231 32.72 20.22 -6.23
CA PRO A 231 32.50 21.02 -5.03
C PRO A 231 32.01 20.09 -3.92
N GLN A 232 32.55 20.22 -2.71
CA GLN A 232 31.85 19.72 -1.52
C GLN A 232 30.51 20.46 -1.45
N THR A 233 29.45 19.82 -1.93
CA THR A 233 28.10 20.38 -1.85
C THR A 233 27.67 20.35 -0.39
N ILE A 234 27.74 21.51 0.25
CA ILE A 234 27.06 21.75 1.53
C ILE A 234 25.58 21.39 1.32
N PRO A 235 24.94 20.60 2.19
CA PRO A 235 23.52 20.31 2.10
C PRO A 235 22.73 21.61 1.99
N THR A 236 22.11 21.81 0.83
CA THR A 236 21.23 22.95 0.58
C THR A 236 20.02 22.86 1.49
N SER A 237 19.40 24.00 1.82
CA SER A 237 18.19 24.01 2.63
C SER A 237 17.11 23.13 1.97
N PRO A 238 16.43 22.25 2.73
CA PRO A 238 15.23 21.58 2.26
C PRO A 238 14.28 22.60 1.69
N SER A 239 13.78 22.32 0.49
CA SER A 239 12.87 23.18 -0.24
C SER A 239 11.45 22.86 0.20
N GLY A 240 10.95 23.62 1.18
CA GLY A 240 9.60 23.55 1.73
C GLY A 240 9.29 24.84 2.51
N VAL A 241 8.02 25.14 2.69
CA VAL A 241 7.56 26.30 3.48
C VAL A 241 7.95 26.06 4.95
N GLN A 242 8.19 27.14 5.72
CA GLN A 242 8.20 27.02 7.18
C GLN A 242 6.87 26.39 7.63
N ALA A 243 6.84 25.57 8.68
CA ALA A 243 5.54 25.23 9.27
C ALA A 243 4.94 26.54 9.81
N THR A 244 3.99 27.11 9.06
CA THR A 244 3.66 28.53 9.17
C THR A 244 2.78 28.88 10.36
N GLN A 245 2.32 27.91 11.13
CA GLN A 245 1.59 28.13 12.38
C GLN A 245 1.78 26.90 13.26
N PRO A 246 1.95 27.04 14.58
CA PRO A 246 1.54 25.97 15.46
C PRO A 246 0.07 25.74 15.14
N LEU A 247 -0.33 24.50 14.87
CA LEU A 247 -1.75 24.22 14.79
C LEU A 247 -2.37 24.81 16.06
N GLN A 248 -3.47 25.56 15.92
CA GLN A 248 -4.28 25.98 17.05
C GLN A 248 -4.92 24.72 17.65
N GLN A 249 -4.07 23.91 18.23
CA GLN A 249 -4.38 22.81 19.09
C GLN A 249 -4.71 23.43 20.43
N LEU A 250 -5.83 23.04 21.00
CA LEU A 250 -6.23 23.32 22.37
C LEU A 250 -5.25 22.64 23.35
N VAL A 251 -3.97 23.00 23.30
CA VAL A 251 -3.10 22.98 24.46
C VAL A 251 -3.73 23.98 25.39
N ASN A 252 -4.56 23.51 26.32
CA ASN A 252 -5.04 24.21 27.51
C ASN A 252 -5.03 25.75 27.37
N ASN A 253 -6.20 26.39 27.28
CA ASN A 253 -6.31 27.85 27.43
C ASN A 253 -5.62 28.40 28.70
N SER A 254 -5.18 27.53 29.63
CA SER A 254 -4.29 27.78 30.75
C SER A 254 -2.84 28.20 30.39
N ALA A 255 -2.35 27.92 29.18
CA ALA A 255 -0.98 28.24 28.77
C ALA A 255 -0.86 29.63 28.13
N ASN A 256 -1.94 30.17 27.56
CA ASN A 256 -2.02 31.58 27.19
C ASN A 256 -1.96 32.42 28.46
N ILE A 257 -0.80 32.99 28.72
CA ILE A 257 -0.55 33.74 29.94
C ILE A 257 -0.10 35.15 29.61
N SER A 258 -0.81 36.11 30.19
CA SER A 258 -0.40 37.52 30.21
C SER A 258 -0.13 37.92 31.65
N SER A 259 0.99 38.61 31.89
CA SER A 259 1.33 39.11 33.22
C SER A 259 2.01 40.47 33.12
N PRO A 260 1.64 41.43 33.98
CA PRO A 260 2.35 42.71 34.07
C PRO A 260 3.78 42.56 34.64
N ILE A 261 4.14 41.41 35.24
CA ILE A 261 5.51 41.14 35.73
C ILE A 261 6.37 40.54 34.63
N GLY A 262 5.85 39.51 33.93
CA GLY A 262 6.42 38.92 32.73
C GLY A 262 7.82 38.32 32.92
N TRP A 263 8.63 38.41 31.86
CA TRP A 263 9.98 37.86 31.81
C TRP A 263 10.96 38.59 32.73
N LYS A 264 11.77 37.84 33.49
CA LYS A 264 12.87 38.36 34.32
C LYS A 264 14.13 37.51 34.13
N LEU A 265 15.25 38.17 33.87
CA LEU A 265 16.58 37.57 33.85
C LEU A 265 17.19 37.62 35.25
N LYS A 266 17.56 36.47 35.81
CA LYS A 266 18.22 36.35 37.13
C LYS A 266 19.32 35.30 37.06
N GLY A 267 20.54 35.65 37.47
CA GLY A 267 21.67 34.71 37.48
C GLY A 267 21.94 34.05 36.12
N GLY A 268 21.72 34.77 35.02
CA GLY A 268 21.89 34.24 33.65
C GLY A 268 20.71 33.42 33.10
N ASN A 269 19.68 33.15 33.91
CA ASN A 269 18.50 32.37 33.51
C ASN A 269 17.25 33.24 33.38
N TRP A 270 16.43 32.94 32.36
CA TRP A 270 15.14 33.57 32.16
C TRP A 270 14.04 32.83 32.93
N TYR A 271 13.18 33.60 33.58
CA TYR A 271 11.99 33.14 34.29
C TYR A 271 10.78 33.95 33.82
N TYR A 272 9.61 33.34 33.75
CA TYR A 272 8.35 34.05 33.53
C TYR A 272 7.57 34.14 34.85
N TYR A 273 7.27 35.35 35.31
CA TYR A 273 6.49 35.57 36.52
C TYR A 273 5.02 35.82 36.15
N LYS A 274 4.13 35.10 36.83
CA LYS A 274 2.67 35.25 36.72
C LYS A 274 2.20 36.47 37.51
N SER A 275 0.99 36.96 37.26
CA SER A 275 0.46 38.19 37.91
C SER A 275 0.40 38.13 39.43
N ASN A 276 0.35 36.92 40.01
CA ASN A 276 0.39 36.69 41.46
C ASN A 276 1.82 36.60 42.04
N GLY A 277 2.85 36.96 41.28
CA GLY A 277 4.25 36.96 41.72
C GLY A 277 4.94 35.59 41.74
N THR A 278 4.26 34.50 41.40
CA THR A 278 4.86 33.16 41.34
C THR A 278 5.46 32.87 39.96
N LYS A 279 6.48 32.00 39.90
CA LYS A 279 7.10 31.56 38.63
C LYS A 279 6.14 30.64 37.84
N ALA A 280 6.14 30.76 36.52
CA ALA A 280 5.51 29.79 35.64
C ALA A 280 6.43 28.57 35.44
N THR A 281 5.82 27.41 35.21
CA THR A 281 6.46 26.13 34.92
C THR A 281 5.65 25.42 33.82
N GLY A 282 6.28 24.51 33.08
CA GLY A 282 5.68 23.85 31.93
C GLY A 282 5.59 24.74 30.69
N TRP A 283 4.71 24.37 29.76
CA TRP A 283 4.45 25.14 28.54
C TRP A 283 3.67 26.42 28.82
N ILE A 284 4.15 27.56 28.30
CA ILE A 284 3.45 28.84 28.31
C ILE A 284 3.46 29.48 26.92
N LYS A 285 2.52 30.39 26.66
CA LYS A 285 2.38 31.10 25.39
C LYS A 285 2.21 32.63 25.52
N PRO A 286 3.16 33.35 26.13
CA PRO A 286 3.17 34.81 26.08
C PRO A 286 3.44 35.31 24.66
N ASP A 287 2.77 36.40 24.27
CA ASP A 287 2.98 37.09 22.98
C ASP A 287 2.94 36.16 21.76
N ASN A 288 2.00 35.19 21.81
CA ASN A 288 1.73 34.20 20.77
C ASN A 288 2.90 33.26 20.43
N ASN A 289 3.96 33.21 21.25
CA ASN A 289 5.09 32.30 21.08
C ASN A 289 5.09 31.24 22.19
N TRP A 290 5.34 29.98 21.86
CA TRP A 290 5.43 28.90 22.84
C TRP A 290 6.81 28.85 23.50
N TYR A 291 6.85 28.68 24.82
CA TYR A 291 8.06 28.51 25.63
C TYR A 291 7.84 27.37 26.63
N TYR A 292 8.92 26.72 27.05
CA TYR A 292 8.88 25.74 28.13
C TYR A 292 9.73 26.20 29.31
N LEU A 293 9.17 26.11 30.52
CA LEU A 293 9.85 26.42 31.77
C LEU A 293 10.01 25.12 32.57
N TYR A 294 11.22 24.80 33.01
CA TYR A 294 11.46 23.64 33.88
C TYR A 294 10.78 23.82 35.25
N GLY A 295 10.80 22.77 36.08
CA GLY A 295 10.13 22.79 37.40
C GLY A 295 10.63 23.88 38.37
N ASP A 296 11.87 24.37 38.19
CA ASP A 296 12.45 25.48 38.97
C ASP A 296 12.14 26.88 38.38
N GLY A 297 11.40 26.89 37.26
CA GLY A 297 10.97 28.05 36.49
C GLY A 297 11.99 28.56 35.46
N THR A 298 13.13 27.88 35.27
CA THR A 298 14.12 28.28 34.26
C THR A 298 13.61 27.99 32.84
N MET A 299 13.84 28.92 31.91
CA MET A 299 13.43 28.78 30.52
C MET A 299 14.32 27.82 29.74
N ALA A 300 13.70 26.84 29.08
CA ALA A 300 14.37 25.91 28.20
C ALA A 300 14.90 26.57 26.93
N LYS A 301 16.03 26.03 26.46
CA LYS A 301 16.70 26.37 25.20
C LYS A 301 17.26 25.09 24.58
N GLY A 302 17.34 25.04 23.26
CA GLY A 302 17.80 23.87 22.51
C GLY A 302 16.80 22.72 22.53
N TRP A 303 17.30 21.51 22.33
CA TRP A 303 16.52 20.28 22.34
C TRP A 303 16.02 19.93 23.74
N ILE A 304 14.73 19.61 23.86
CA ILE A 304 14.15 19.00 25.05
C ILE A 304 13.35 17.76 24.68
N SER A 305 13.39 16.76 25.56
CA SER A 305 12.58 15.55 25.45
C SER A 305 11.49 15.57 26.53
N LEU A 306 10.23 15.52 26.10
CA LEU A 306 9.06 15.49 26.98
C LEU A 306 8.16 14.35 26.52
N SER A 307 7.88 13.39 27.41
CA SER A 307 6.99 12.25 27.13
C SER A 307 7.33 11.54 25.80
N GLU A 308 8.61 11.21 25.62
CA GLU A 308 9.15 10.54 24.42
C GLU A 308 9.06 11.35 23.11
N LYS A 309 8.69 12.63 23.19
CA LYS A 309 8.70 13.56 22.05
C LYS A 309 9.82 14.59 22.20
N TRP A 310 10.48 14.90 21.10
CA TRP A 310 11.53 15.91 21.04
C TRP A 310 10.99 17.23 20.52
N TYR A 311 11.38 18.33 21.16
CA TYR A 311 11.05 19.71 20.80
C TYR A 311 12.33 20.53 20.75
N TYR A 312 12.31 21.63 20.00
CA TYR A 312 13.44 22.56 19.97
C TYR A 312 13.00 23.98 20.34
N LEU A 313 13.70 24.58 21.30
CA LEU A 313 13.50 25.95 21.74
C LEU A 313 14.67 26.79 21.22
N LYS A 314 14.38 27.88 20.50
CA LYS A 314 15.38 28.81 20.00
C LYS A 314 16.20 29.41 21.15
N SER A 315 17.28 30.12 20.84
CA SER A 315 18.05 30.87 21.85
C SER A 315 17.20 31.89 22.62
N SER A 316 16.15 32.42 22.00
CA SER A 316 15.13 33.27 22.63
C SER A 316 14.17 32.52 23.55
N GLY A 317 14.20 31.18 23.57
CA GLY A 317 13.26 30.30 24.26
C GLY A 317 11.99 29.97 23.47
N ALA A 318 11.72 30.69 22.38
CA ALA A 318 10.53 30.43 21.58
C ALA A 318 10.68 29.09 20.82
N MET A 319 9.63 28.27 20.84
CA MET A 319 9.58 26.96 20.18
C MET A 319 9.75 27.10 18.66
N GLN A 320 10.57 26.22 18.10
CA GLN A 320 10.80 26.09 16.66
C GLN A 320 9.71 25.22 16.02
N LEU A 321 9.30 25.60 14.82
CA LEU A 321 8.41 24.82 13.95
C LEU A 321 9.05 24.68 12.57
N GLY A 322 8.67 23.64 11.85
CA GLY A 322 9.13 23.35 10.50
C GLY A 322 10.59 22.91 10.47
N TRP A 323 11.28 23.25 9.38
CA TRP A 323 12.68 22.91 9.21
C TRP A 323 13.58 23.62 10.24
N LEU A 324 14.42 22.83 10.90
CA LEU A 324 15.46 23.28 11.80
C LEU A 324 16.81 22.78 11.29
N LYS A 325 17.76 23.69 11.11
CA LYS A 325 19.16 23.34 10.92
C LYS A 325 19.88 23.43 12.27
N ASP A 326 20.29 22.29 12.80
CA ASP A 326 21.07 22.21 14.03
C ASP A 326 22.30 21.32 13.80
N ASN A 327 23.48 21.79 14.20
CA ASN A 327 24.75 21.08 14.03
C ASN A 327 24.97 20.48 12.62
N SER A 328 24.69 21.27 11.58
CA SER A 328 24.76 20.90 10.16
C SER A 328 23.79 19.81 9.70
N LYS A 329 22.87 19.37 10.55
CA LYS A 329 21.79 18.43 10.22
C LYS A 329 20.47 19.16 10.11
N TRP A 330 19.58 18.65 9.28
CA TRP A 330 18.22 19.14 9.14
C TRP A 330 17.26 18.25 9.91
N TYR A 331 16.32 18.87 10.59
CA TYR A 331 15.24 18.24 11.34
C TYR A 331 13.93 18.89 10.95
N TYR A 332 12.82 18.20 11.13
CA TYR A 332 11.51 18.77 10.90
C TYR A 332 10.65 18.69 12.16
N LEU A 333 10.22 19.84 12.64
CA LEU A 333 9.34 20.01 13.79
C LEU A 333 7.92 20.23 13.27
N GLN A 334 7.00 19.36 13.65
CA GLN A 334 5.61 19.39 13.23
C GLN A 334 4.88 20.61 13.82
N GLY A 335 3.61 20.79 13.47
CA GLY A 335 2.80 21.90 13.97
C GLY A 335 2.54 21.88 15.49
N ASP A 336 2.71 20.76 16.19
CA ASP A 336 2.73 20.71 17.66
C ASP A 336 4.13 20.97 18.25
N GLY A 337 5.14 21.21 17.41
CA GLY A 337 6.54 21.35 17.81
C GLY A 337 7.28 20.03 17.99
N SER A 338 6.62 18.88 17.84
CA SER A 338 7.29 17.58 17.96
C SER A 338 8.14 17.26 16.74
N MET A 339 9.32 16.70 16.95
CA MET A 339 10.23 16.26 15.90
C MET A 339 9.71 15.00 15.22
N THR A 340 9.73 14.98 13.88
CA THR A 340 9.33 13.78 13.10
C THR A 340 10.52 12.83 12.83
N THR A 341 10.18 11.56 12.60
CA THR A 341 11.09 10.49 12.13
C THR A 341 10.40 9.69 11.02
N GLY A 342 11.15 8.86 10.28
CA GLY A 342 10.64 8.03 9.20
C GLY A 342 10.42 8.76 7.87
N LEU A 343 9.67 8.12 6.96
CA LEU A 343 9.34 8.66 5.64
C LEU A 343 8.13 9.60 5.74
N ASN A 344 8.31 10.87 5.41
CA ASN A 344 7.33 11.92 5.61
C ASN A 344 7.04 12.67 4.31
N LEU A 345 5.77 12.96 4.03
CA LEU A 345 5.37 13.86 2.95
C LEU A 345 5.28 15.28 3.52
N ILE A 346 6.21 16.16 3.11
CA ILE A 346 6.31 17.55 3.55
C ILE A 346 6.20 18.41 2.30
N ASP A 347 5.16 19.23 2.20
CA ASP A 347 4.86 20.09 1.04
C ASP A 347 4.88 19.36 -0.31
N GLY A 348 4.26 18.18 -0.35
CA GLY A 348 4.16 17.37 -1.57
C GLY A 348 5.45 16.65 -1.97
N ARG A 349 6.52 16.76 -1.18
CA ARG A 349 7.79 16.05 -1.38
C ARG A 349 8.04 15.06 -0.26
N LYS A 350 8.60 13.89 -0.60
CA LYS A 350 8.89 12.85 0.38
C LYS A 350 10.30 13.03 0.94
N TYR A 351 10.45 13.04 2.26
CA TYR A 351 11.72 13.12 2.97
C TYR A 351 11.87 11.90 3.89
N PHE A 352 13.09 11.54 4.24
CA PHE A 352 13.35 10.55 5.27
C PHE A 352 14.16 11.16 6.41
N LEU A 353 13.58 11.13 7.61
CA LEU A 353 14.20 11.55 8.85
C LEU A 353 14.58 10.27 9.60
N ASP A 354 15.85 10.07 9.96
CA ASP A 354 16.25 8.85 10.64
C ASP A 354 15.72 8.78 12.09
N SER A 355 16.10 7.73 12.83
CA SER A 355 15.64 7.55 14.22
C SER A 355 16.08 8.66 15.17
N SER A 356 17.10 9.46 14.81
CA SER A 356 17.50 10.67 15.55
C SER A 356 16.74 11.93 15.11
N GLY A 357 15.86 11.80 14.11
CA GLY A 357 15.16 12.89 13.45
C GLY A 357 15.98 13.63 12.40
N ALA A 358 17.24 13.23 12.19
CA ALA A 358 18.10 13.85 11.21
C ALA A 358 17.67 13.44 9.80
N MET A 359 17.44 14.45 8.95
CA MET A 359 17.12 14.26 7.55
C MET A 359 18.27 13.59 6.82
N ARG A 360 17.95 12.53 6.09
CA ARG A 360 18.91 11.79 5.27
C ARG A 360 18.90 12.30 3.85
N ILE A 361 20.10 12.28 3.28
CA ILE A 361 20.37 12.50 1.86
C ILE A 361 21.13 11.29 1.33
N GLY A 362 21.21 11.16 0.00
CA GLY A 362 21.81 10.04 -0.70
C GLY A 362 21.02 8.75 -0.54
N TRP A 363 21.73 7.63 -0.64
CA TRP A 363 21.14 6.30 -0.54
C TRP A 363 20.69 5.95 0.87
N VAL A 364 19.44 5.49 0.99
CA VAL A 364 18.86 4.99 2.24
C VAL A 364 18.14 3.66 1.96
N SER A 365 18.47 2.63 2.74
CA SER A 365 17.74 1.37 2.75
C SER A 365 16.61 1.44 3.79
N ILE A 366 15.38 1.29 3.33
CA ILE A 366 14.18 1.27 4.17
C ILE A 366 13.48 -0.06 3.91
N SER A 367 13.41 -0.93 4.92
CA SER A 367 12.81 -2.27 4.81
C SER A 367 13.38 -3.13 3.67
N GLY A 368 14.69 -3.03 3.41
CA GLY A 368 15.38 -3.81 2.37
C GLY A 368 15.25 -3.26 0.94
N GLN A 369 14.55 -2.13 0.77
CA GLN A 369 14.44 -1.41 -0.50
C GLN A 369 15.29 -0.14 -0.44
N TRP A 370 16.02 0.14 -1.51
CA TRP A 370 16.87 1.33 -1.60
C TRP A 370 16.10 2.52 -2.18
N TYR A 371 16.29 3.69 -1.59
CA TYR A 371 15.76 4.96 -2.05
C TYR A 371 16.92 5.94 -2.18
N TYR A 372 16.80 6.92 -3.07
CA TYR A 372 17.76 8.01 -3.16
C TYR A 372 17.08 9.33 -2.75
N PHE A 373 17.67 10.04 -1.80
CA PHE A 373 17.23 11.37 -1.38
C PHE A 373 18.21 12.41 -1.90
N ASN A 374 17.72 13.43 -2.59
CA ASN A 374 18.56 14.48 -3.18
C ASN A 374 19.28 15.29 -2.10
N THR A 375 20.17 16.20 -2.50
CA THR A 375 20.86 17.12 -1.57
C THR A 375 19.90 18.01 -0.78
N GLY A 376 18.71 18.29 -1.34
CA GLY A 376 17.61 18.96 -0.66
C GLY A 376 16.82 18.05 0.30
N GLY A 377 17.09 16.75 0.32
CA GLY A 377 16.43 15.74 1.16
C GLY A 377 15.16 15.14 0.57
N ASP A 378 14.68 15.64 -0.56
CA ASP A 378 13.51 15.09 -1.25
C ASP A 378 13.86 13.78 -2.00
N MET A 379 12.93 12.84 -1.98
CA MET A 379 13.08 11.53 -2.58
C MET A 379 13.07 11.62 -4.11
N SER A 380 14.11 11.09 -4.73
CA SER A 380 14.28 11.04 -6.17
C SER A 380 13.48 9.92 -6.84
N LYS A 381 13.17 10.13 -8.13
CA LYS A 381 12.41 9.24 -9.00
C LYS A 381 13.00 9.27 -10.40
N GLY A 382 12.89 8.17 -11.14
CA GLY A 382 13.49 8.04 -12.46
C GLY A 382 15.01 7.88 -12.40
N TRP A 383 15.72 8.32 -13.44
CA TRP A 383 17.17 8.27 -13.49
C TRP A 383 17.82 9.27 -12.53
N ILE A 384 18.78 8.79 -11.75
CA ILE A 384 19.74 9.64 -11.03
C ILE A 384 21.16 9.28 -11.42
N LEU A 385 22.06 10.25 -11.23
CA LEU A 385 23.50 10.08 -11.31
C LEU A 385 24.06 10.25 -9.89
N ASP A 386 24.74 9.23 -9.39
CA ASP A 386 25.43 9.25 -8.10
C ASP A 386 26.86 8.73 -8.28
N GLY A 387 27.83 9.59 -7.94
CA GLY A 387 29.24 9.38 -8.34
C GLY A 387 29.37 9.17 -9.85
N ASN A 388 29.98 8.05 -10.25
CA ASN A 388 30.16 7.67 -11.65
C ASN A 388 29.10 6.64 -12.14
N GLY A 389 28.01 6.47 -11.39
CA GLY A 389 26.96 5.48 -11.68
C GLY A 389 25.60 6.11 -11.93
N TYR A 390 24.89 5.60 -12.95
CA TYR A 390 23.47 5.91 -13.11
C TYR A 390 22.63 4.83 -12.45
N TYR A 391 21.53 5.23 -11.83
CA TYR A 391 20.59 4.34 -11.16
C TYR A 391 19.17 4.75 -11.54
N TYR A 392 18.23 3.81 -11.55
CA TYR A 392 16.84 4.10 -11.85
C TYR A 392 15.96 3.83 -10.64
N LEU A 393 15.23 4.84 -10.20
CA LEU A 393 14.25 4.78 -9.13
C LEU A 393 12.86 4.67 -9.75
N ASN A 394 12.07 3.72 -9.27
CA ASN A 394 10.71 3.50 -9.72
C ASN A 394 9.89 4.81 -9.63
N PRO A 395 9.30 5.31 -10.72
CA PRO A 395 8.58 6.59 -10.73
C PRO A 395 7.37 6.65 -9.79
N ILE A 396 6.81 5.50 -9.40
CA ILE A 396 5.67 5.40 -8.49
C ILE A 396 6.19 5.37 -7.05
N THR A 397 6.98 4.36 -6.72
CA THR A 397 7.37 4.04 -5.34
C THR A 397 8.61 4.80 -4.87
N GLY A 398 9.52 5.16 -5.77
CA GLY A 398 10.84 5.72 -5.47
C GLY A 398 11.92 4.67 -5.16
N THR A 399 11.58 3.37 -5.24
CA THR A 399 12.53 2.29 -4.95
C THR A 399 13.52 2.08 -6.09
N MET A 400 14.76 1.77 -5.75
CA MET A 400 15.80 1.43 -6.72
C MET A 400 15.43 0.14 -7.44
N VAL A 401 15.41 0.24 -8.77
CA VAL A 401 15.20 -0.90 -9.65
C VAL A 401 16.51 -1.68 -9.75
N LYS A 402 16.42 -3.01 -9.81
CA LYS A 402 17.56 -3.94 -9.95
C LYS A 402 17.21 -5.09 -10.89
N ASN A 403 18.23 -5.76 -11.42
CA ASN A 403 18.09 -6.98 -12.24
C ASN A 403 17.11 -6.86 -13.40
N THR A 404 17.15 -5.77 -14.15
CA THR A 404 16.22 -5.55 -15.27
C THR A 404 16.84 -4.66 -16.34
N VAL A 405 16.05 -4.24 -17.31
CA VAL A 405 16.40 -3.27 -18.33
C VAL A 405 15.47 -2.07 -18.22
N VAL A 406 16.02 -0.87 -18.15
CA VAL A 406 15.27 0.39 -18.16
C VAL A 406 15.74 1.23 -19.33
N GLU A 407 14.81 1.62 -20.21
CA GLU A 407 15.11 2.49 -21.37
C GLU A 407 16.31 2.00 -22.21
N GLY A 408 16.41 0.68 -22.38
CA GLY A 408 17.49 0.03 -23.13
C GLY A 408 18.81 -0.12 -22.37
N TRP A 409 18.87 0.16 -21.07
CA TRP A 409 20.06 -0.01 -20.24
C TRP A 409 19.90 -1.16 -19.25
N ARG A 410 20.89 -2.06 -19.19
CA ARG A 410 20.90 -3.09 -18.14
C ARG A 410 21.08 -2.45 -16.78
N ILE A 411 20.29 -2.86 -15.81
CA ILE A 411 20.39 -2.50 -14.41
C ILE A 411 20.84 -3.74 -13.64
N GLY A 412 22.01 -3.68 -13.01
CA GLY A 412 22.62 -4.79 -12.29
C GLY A 412 21.90 -5.17 -10.99
N VAL A 413 22.43 -6.19 -10.32
CA VAL A 413 22.00 -6.61 -8.96
C VAL A 413 22.19 -5.51 -7.93
N ASP A 414 23.17 -4.64 -8.18
CA ASP A 414 23.53 -3.46 -7.40
C ASP A 414 22.72 -2.21 -7.78
N GLY A 415 21.78 -2.34 -8.73
CA GLY A 415 20.97 -1.22 -9.24
C GLY A 415 21.71 -0.28 -10.18
N LYS A 416 22.99 -0.54 -10.48
CA LYS A 416 23.80 0.33 -11.31
C LYS A 416 23.53 0.06 -12.78
N ARG A 417 23.47 1.13 -13.56
CA ARG A 417 23.38 1.10 -15.02
C ARG A 417 24.66 0.51 -15.60
N GLY A 418 24.53 -0.66 -16.20
CA GLY A 418 25.57 -1.31 -16.99
C GLY A 418 25.52 -0.88 -18.45
N SER A 419 26.01 -1.75 -19.33
CA SER A 419 26.00 -1.51 -20.77
C SER A 419 24.58 -1.29 -21.29
N ARG A 420 24.47 -0.46 -22.33
CA ARG A 420 23.25 -0.42 -23.14
C ARG A 420 23.03 -1.85 -23.65
N VAL A 421 21.83 -2.37 -23.44
CA VAL A 421 21.39 -3.53 -24.22
C VAL A 421 21.46 -3.03 -25.66
N ALA A 422 22.32 -3.63 -26.47
CA ALA A 422 22.33 -3.36 -27.90
C ALA A 422 20.87 -3.33 -28.33
N SER A 423 20.43 -2.25 -28.98
CA SER A 423 19.08 -2.16 -29.52
C SER A 423 18.94 -3.37 -30.41
N SER A 424 18.39 -4.45 -29.87
CA SER A 424 17.87 -5.47 -30.70
C SER A 424 16.75 -4.74 -31.41
N THR A 425 16.87 -4.69 -32.71
CA THR A 425 15.73 -4.72 -33.62
C THR A 425 14.79 -5.92 -33.32
N SER A 426 14.89 -6.59 -32.16
CA SER A 426 13.92 -7.59 -31.73
C SER A 426 12.65 -6.87 -31.34
N ARG A 427 11.79 -6.78 -32.34
CA ARG A 427 10.35 -6.61 -32.24
C ARG A 427 9.84 -7.15 -30.89
N LYS A 428 9.30 -6.27 -30.05
CA LYS A 428 8.71 -6.64 -28.74
C LYS A 428 7.66 -7.74 -28.95
N ILE A 429 7.67 -8.76 -28.09
CA ILE A 429 6.82 -9.94 -28.22
C ILE A 429 5.63 -9.80 -27.28
N ILE A 430 4.42 -9.78 -27.83
CA ILE A 430 3.17 -9.73 -27.04
C ILE A 430 2.47 -11.07 -27.20
N VAL A 431 2.15 -11.71 -26.08
CA VAL A 431 1.28 -12.88 -26.07
C VAL A 431 -0.16 -12.41 -25.92
N ILE A 432 -0.99 -12.74 -26.89
CA ILE A 432 -2.44 -12.58 -26.81
C ILE A 432 -3.04 -13.93 -26.47
N ASP A 433 -3.89 -13.91 -25.45
CA ASP A 433 -4.62 -15.07 -24.96
C ASP A 433 -6.12 -14.88 -25.17
N PRO A 434 -6.68 -15.39 -26.29
CA PRO A 434 -8.12 -15.47 -26.42
C PRO A 434 -8.64 -16.47 -25.40
N GLY A 435 -9.34 -15.99 -24.37
CA GLY A 435 -9.87 -16.79 -23.28
C GLY A 435 -10.71 -17.97 -23.79
N HIS A 436 -10.76 -19.03 -22.98
CA HIS A 436 -11.52 -20.25 -23.24
C HIS A 436 -11.02 -21.10 -24.43
N ASN A 437 -11.47 -22.34 -24.49
CA ASN A 437 -11.12 -23.39 -25.46
C ASN A 437 -12.37 -24.25 -25.72
N PHE A 438 -12.32 -25.21 -26.63
CA PHE A 438 -13.44 -26.15 -26.76
C PHE A 438 -13.44 -27.11 -25.56
N GLY A 439 -14.57 -27.77 -25.29
CA GLY A 439 -14.68 -28.92 -24.37
C GLY A 439 -13.90 -28.81 -23.04
N GLY A 440 -14.56 -28.36 -21.97
CA GLY A 440 -13.98 -28.29 -20.62
C GLY A 440 -13.68 -26.88 -20.13
N ASP A 441 -13.17 -26.00 -21.00
CA ASP A 441 -12.92 -24.57 -20.74
C ASP A 441 -13.72 -23.69 -21.72
N ASP A 442 -15.04 -23.94 -21.85
CA ASP A 442 -15.82 -23.43 -22.99
C ASP A 442 -16.25 -21.96 -22.90
N GLY A 443 -16.01 -21.35 -21.73
CA GLY A 443 -16.49 -20.01 -21.41
C GLY A 443 -17.99 -19.92 -21.26
N ALA A 444 -18.49 -18.69 -21.12
CA ALA A 444 -19.91 -18.46 -20.98
C ALA A 444 -20.65 -18.52 -22.33
N TYR A 445 -21.94 -18.87 -22.26
CA TYR A 445 -22.89 -18.77 -23.36
C TYR A 445 -24.10 -17.95 -22.93
N ALA A 446 -24.66 -17.17 -23.86
CA ALA A 446 -25.94 -16.48 -23.66
C ALA A 446 -26.75 -16.49 -24.95
N THR A 447 -28.07 -16.70 -24.84
CA THR A 447 -28.97 -16.64 -26.01
C THR A 447 -29.96 -15.50 -25.85
N HIS A 448 -29.93 -14.56 -26.78
CA HIS A 448 -30.82 -13.40 -26.81
C HIS A 448 -31.49 -13.32 -28.17
N ASN A 449 -32.82 -13.22 -28.20
CA ASN A 449 -33.62 -13.13 -29.43
C ASN A 449 -33.28 -14.21 -30.47
N GLY A 450 -33.04 -15.44 -30.01
CA GLY A 450 -32.71 -16.59 -30.88
C GLY A 450 -31.26 -16.63 -31.37
N ILE A 451 -30.39 -15.70 -30.96
CA ILE A 451 -28.96 -15.70 -31.31
C ILE A 451 -28.15 -16.13 -30.07
N THR A 452 -27.31 -17.15 -30.23
CA THR A 452 -26.40 -17.62 -29.18
C THR A 452 -25.02 -17.00 -29.34
N TYR A 453 -24.55 -16.36 -28.27
CA TYR A 453 -23.23 -15.74 -28.15
C TYR A 453 -22.34 -16.65 -27.30
N SER A 454 -21.17 -17.01 -27.84
CA SER A 454 -20.13 -17.77 -27.14
C SER A 454 -19.01 -16.83 -26.75
N GLU A 455 -18.64 -16.81 -25.47
CA GLU A 455 -17.52 -16.03 -24.98
C GLU A 455 -16.22 -16.41 -25.71
N ARG A 456 -15.95 -17.72 -25.84
CA ARG A 456 -14.79 -18.29 -26.55
C ARG A 456 -14.63 -17.72 -27.96
N ASP A 457 -15.73 -17.63 -28.71
CA ASP A 457 -15.69 -17.19 -30.10
C ASP A 457 -15.54 -15.67 -30.20
N LEU A 458 -16.24 -14.90 -29.36
CA LEU A 458 -16.08 -13.45 -29.28
C LEU A 458 -14.69 -13.03 -28.80
N ASN A 459 -14.08 -13.79 -27.89
CA ASN A 459 -12.71 -13.59 -27.44
C ASN A 459 -11.74 -13.76 -28.62
N MET A 460 -11.91 -14.82 -29.42
CA MET A 460 -11.08 -15.11 -30.58
C MET A 460 -11.19 -14.03 -31.68
N GLN A 461 -12.41 -13.61 -32.03
CA GLN A 461 -12.65 -12.62 -33.08
C GLN A 461 -11.90 -11.30 -32.83
N VAL A 462 -11.90 -10.83 -31.58
CA VAL A 462 -11.17 -9.60 -31.24
C VAL A 462 -9.69 -9.84 -31.02
N ALA A 463 -9.30 -11.04 -30.59
CA ALA A 463 -7.88 -11.40 -30.52
C ALA A 463 -7.22 -11.33 -31.91
N ASP A 464 -7.91 -11.77 -32.96
CA ASP A 464 -7.42 -11.66 -34.35
C ASP A 464 -7.29 -10.19 -34.80
N LYS A 465 -8.28 -9.34 -34.49
CA LYS A 465 -8.21 -7.89 -34.76
C LYS A 465 -7.06 -7.23 -33.99
N LEU A 466 -6.90 -7.56 -32.71
CA LEU A 466 -5.84 -7.03 -31.86
C LEU A 466 -4.46 -7.47 -32.36
N LYS A 467 -4.32 -8.75 -32.77
CA LYS A 467 -3.10 -9.27 -33.39
C LYS A 467 -2.71 -8.44 -34.61
N ALA A 468 -3.64 -8.25 -35.56
CA ALA A 468 -3.36 -7.48 -36.77
C ALA A 468 -2.92 -6.04 -36.45
N LYS A 469 -3.58 -5.36 -35.50
CA LYS A 469 -3.24 -4.00 -35.09
C LYS A 469 -1.89 -3.90 -34.38
N LEU A 470 -1.54 -4.87 -33.55
CA LEU A 470 -0.22 -4.93 -32.90
C LEU A 470 0.90 -5.28 -33.90
N GLU A 471 0.66 -6.21 -34.81
CA GLU A 471 1.63 -6.53 -35.87
C GLU A 471 1.89 -5.33 -36.77
N ALA A 472 0.86 -4.58 -37.16
CA ALA A 472 0.97 -3.34 -37.92
C ALA A 472 1.78 -2.25 -37.17
N LYS A 473 1.73 -2.24 -35.84
CA LYS A 473 2.50 -1.32 -34.97
C LYS A 473 3.94 -1.74 -34.73
N GLY A 474 4.40 -2.85 -35.30
CA GLY A 474 5.77 -3.28 -35.12
C GLY A 474 5.98 -4.28 -33.98
N TYR A 475 4.96 -5.00 -33.51
CA TYR A 475 5.09 -6.04 -32.49
C TYR A 475 5.11 -7.45 -33.09
N THR A 476 5.81 -8.39 -32.46
CA THR A 476 5.64 -9.83 -32.72
C THR A 476 4.50 -10.31 -31.85
N VAL A 477 3.51 -10.98 -32.43
CA VAL A 477 2.37 -11.49 -31.66
C VAL A 477 2.41 -13.00 -31.60
N ILE A 478 2.31 -13.55 -30.40
CA ILE A 478 2.13 -14.98 -30.16
C ILE A 478 0.71 -15.19 -29.63
N MET A 479 -0.04 -16.09 -30.27
CA MET A 479 -1.38 -16.44 -29.82
C MET A 479 -1.30 -17.70 -28.96
N THR A 480 -2.01 -17.75 -27.82
CA THR A 480 -2.09 -18.99 -27.01
C THR A 480 -2.92 -20.08 -27.68
N ARG A 481 -3.81 -19.70 -28.61
CA ARG A 481 -4.57 -20.56 -29.52
C ARG A 481 -4.96 -19.81 -30.80
N ASN A 482 -5.24 -20.54 -31.86
CA ASN A 482 -5.76 -20.05 -33.13
C ASN A 482 -7.26 -20.37 -33.29
N ALA A 483 -7.93 -19.70 -34.22
CA ALA A 483 -9.36 -19.91 -34.49
C ALA A 483 -9.69 -21.33 -34.99
N SER A 484 -8.73 -22.03 -35.61
CA SER A 484 -8.86 -23.42 -36.06
C SER A 484 -8.73 -24.46 -34.95
N ASP A 485 -8.21 -24.07 -33.78
CA ASP A 485 -7.92 -25.03 -32.71
C ASP A 485 -9.22 -25.55 -32.10
N ARG A 486 -9.26 -26.84 -31.80
CA ARG A 486 -10.42 -27.56 -31.23
C ARG A 486 -10.00 -28.40 -30.01
N GLU A 487 -9.08 -27.88 -29.21
CA GLU A 487 -8.61 -28.53 -27.98
C GLU A 487 -9.75 -28.66 -26.96
N THR A 488 -9.92 -29.85 -26.39
CA THR A 488 -10.96 -30.19 -25.39
C THR A 488 -10.36 -30.51 -24.02
N SER A 489 -9.29 -29.81 -23.66
CA SER A 489 -8.59 -30.01 -22.38
C SER A 489 -9.41 -29.48 -21.21
N SER A 490 -9.18 -30.05 -20.03
CA SER A 490 -9.76 -29.51 -18.80
C SER A 490 -9.32 -28.06 -18.56
N VAL A 491 -10.09 -27.30 -17.77
CA VAL A 491 -9.75 -25.90 -17.41
C VAL A 491 -8.32 -25.79 -16.89
N THR A 492 -7.90 -26.67 -15.97
CA THR A 492 -6.56 -26.62 -15.37
C THR A 492 -5.46 -26.84 -16.41
N GLU A 493 -5.65 -27.78 -17.33
CA GLU A 493 -4.69 -28.07 -18.40
C GLU A 493 -4.61 -26.90 -19.39
N SER A 494 -5.76 -26.36 -19.80
CA SER A 494 -5.87 -25.19 -20.67
C SER A 494 -5.13 -23.99 -20.08
N LEU A 495 -5.42 -23.62 -18.82
CA LEU A 495 -4.77 -22.51 -18.14
C LEU A 495 -3.26 -22.74 -17.96
N THR A 496 -2.86 -23.96 -17.63
CA THR A 496 -1.43 -24.33 -17.51
C THR A 496 -0.70 -24.17 -18.83
N LYS A 497 -1.32 -24.59 -19.94
CA LYS A 497 -0.74 -24.46 -21.29
C LYS A 497 -0.56 -23.00 -21.69
N ARG A 498 -1.56 -22.14 -21.46
CA ARG A 498 -1.47 -20.68 -21.72
C ARG A 498 -0.29 -20.05 -21.00
N VAL A 499 -0.13 -20.34 -19.70
CA VAL A 499 1.00 -19.84 -18.90
C VAL A 499 2.34 -20.36 -19.43
N LYS A 500 2.43 -21.65 -19.77
CA LYS A 500 3.67 -22.24 -20.30
C LYS A 500 4.07 -21.64 -21.64
N ILE A 501 3.12 -21.42 -22.55
CA ILE A 501 3.37 -20.72 -23.82
C ILE A 501 4.00 -19.35 -23.52
N THR A 502 3.38 -18.56 -22.64
CA THR A 502 3.88 -17.23 -22.28
C THR A 502 5.27 -17.28 -21.67
N ASN A 503 5.46 -18.06 -20.61
CA ASN A 503 6.73 -18.10 -19.86
C ASN A 503 7.89 -18.66 -20.70
N ASN A 504 7.61 -19.50 -21.71
CA ASN A 504 8.62 -20.07 -22.60
C ASN A 504 8.88 -19.23 -23.87
N SER A 505 8.16 -18.13 -24.07
CA SER A 505 8.17 -17.37 -25.33
C SER A 505 9.08 -16.14 -25.36
N ASN A 506 9.77 -15.83 -24.26
CA ASN A 506 10.48 -14.55 -24.07
C ASN A 506 9.58 -13.32 -24.32
N ALA A 507 8.27 -13.46 -24.11
CA ALA A 507 7.32 -12.37 -24.29
C ALA A 507 7.60 -11.22 -23.31
N ASP A 508 7.29 -10.00 -23.74
CA ASP A 508 7.38 -8.78 -22.95
C ASP A 508 6.07 -8.46 -22.22
N LEU A 509 4.94 -8.90 -22.78
CA LEU A 509 3.60 -8.64 -22.25
C LEU A 509 2.64 -9.79 -22.53
N PHE A 510 1.77 -10.08 -21.56
CA PHE A 510 0.64 -11.01 -21.69
C PHE A 510 -0.69 -10.27 -21.62
N VAL A 511 -1.58 -10.52 -22.60
CA VAL A 511 -2.91 -9.90 -22.69
C VAL A 511 -3.96 -10.99 -22.89
N SER A 512 -4.76 -11.25 -21.87
CA SER A 512 -5.90 -12.17 -21.96
C SER A 512 -7.19 -11.43 -22.27
N LEU A 513 -7.99 -11.96 -23.19
CA LEU A 513 -9.24 -11.35 -23.68
C LEU A 513 -10.43 -12.21 -23.30
N HIS A 514 -11.38 -11.60 -22.60
CA HIS A 514 -12.57 -12.22 -22.05
C HIS A 514 -13.83 -11.34 -22.23
N HIS A 515 -15.00 -11.95 -22.03
CA HIS A 515 -16.22 -11.22 -21.72
C HIS A 515 -16.89 -11.84 -20.50
N ASN A 516 -17.40 -10.96 -19.65
CA ASN A 516 -17.92 -11.36 -18.37
C ASN A 516 -19.34 -11.96 -18.52
N ALA A 517 -19.81 -12.61 -17.47
CA ALA A 517 -21.15 -13.15 -17.36
C ALA A 517 -21.66 -12.97 -15.92
N ALA A 518 -22.82 -12.32 -15.78
CA ALA A 518 -23.45 -12.07 -14.49
C ALA A 518 -24.98 -11.94 -14.67
N SER A 519 -25.63 -10.98 -14.00
CA SER A 519 -27.04 -10.68 -14.25
C SER A 519 -27.25 -10.10 -15.66
N ALA A 520 -28.49 -10.16 -16.17
CA ALA A 520 -28.84 -9.57 -17.46
C ALA A 520 -28.73 -8.03 -17.51
N SER A 521 -28.63 -7.38 -16.35
CA SER A 521 -28.43 -5.93 -16.22
C SER A 521 -26.96 -5.51 -16.09
N ALA A 522 -26.04 -6.44 -15.84
CA ALA A 522 -24.63 -6.12 -15.71
C ALA A 522 -24.06 -5.60 -17.05
N ASN A 523 -23.24 -4.57 -17.02
CA ASN A 523 -22.64 -3.97 -18.21
C ASN A 523 -21.32 -3.26 -17.87
N GLY A 524 -20.56 -2.93 -18.91
CA GLY A 524 -19.31 -2.17 -18.80
C GLY A 524 -18.05 -3.04 -18.90
N VAL A 525 -16.91 -2.36 -18.89
CA VAL A 525 -15.58 -2.97 -19.10
C VAL A 525 -14.75 -2.93 -17.83
N GLU A 526 -13.99 -3.99 -17.55
CA GLU A 526 -13.04 -4.08 -16.44
C GLU A 526 -11.77 -4.78 -16.87
N VAL A 527 -10.65 -4.45 -16.23
CA VAL A 527 -9.34 -5.04 -16.55
C VAL A 527 -8.66 -5.52 -15.29
N TYR A 528 -8.30 -6.79 -15.26
CA TYR A 528 -7.65 -7.42 -14.13
C TYR A 528 -6.13 -7.42 -14.27
N TYR A 529 -5.46 -7.22 -13.15
CA TYR A 529 -4.04 -7.53 -12.91
C TYR A 529 -3.96 -8.44 -11.68
N SER A 530 -2.77 -8.91 -11.29
CA SER A 530 -2.62 -9.70 -10.06
C SER A 530 -1.48 -9.21 -9.18
N SER A 531 -1.77 -9.02 -7.89
CA SER A 531 -0.76 -8.81 -6.83
C SER A 531 -0.24 -10.12 -6.23
N ARG A 532 -0.67 -11.28 -6.74
CA ARG A 532 -0.32 -12.58 -6.18
C ARG A 532 1.01 -13.08 -6.74
N ALA A 533 1.82 -13.69 -5.88
CA ALA A 533 3.00 -14.47 -6.29
C ALA A 533 2.55 -15.68 -7.12
N GLN A 534 3.41 -16.18 -8.00
CA GLN A 534 3.15 -17.42 -8.74
C GLN A 534 2.85 -18.58 -7.77
N ASP A 535 2.06 -19.54 -8.21
CA ASP A 535 1.93 -20.81 -7.51
C ASP A 535 3.31 -21.50 -7.43
N ALA A 536 3.53 -22.31 -6.40
CA ALA A 536 4.80 -22.99 -6.20
C ALA A 536 5.20 -23.88 -7.40
N SER A 537 4.22 -24.48 -8.09
CA SER A 537 4.43 -25.27 -9.31
C SER A 537 4.94 -24.45 -10.51
N PHE A 538 4.87 -23.12 -10.44
CA PHE A 538 5.42 -22.18 -11.43
C PHE A 538 6.61 -21.38 -10.89
N GLY A 539 7.19 -21.80 -9.75
CA GLY A 539 8.41 -21.22 -9.19
C GLY A 539 8.19 -20.20 -8.06
N GLY A 540 6.94 -19.90 -7.67
CA GLY A 540 6.66 -19.09 -6.48
C GLY A 540 7.08 -17.61 -6.57
N ALA A 541 7.52 -17.13 -7.74
CA ALA A 541 8.13 -15.81 -7.85
C ALA A 541 7.10 -14.69 -7.65
N TYR A 542 7.57 -13.60 -7.04
CA TYR A 542 6.86 -12.33 -6.90
C TYR A 542 7.68 -11.21 -7.55
N SER A 543 7.03 -10.26 -8.22
CA SER A 543 7.71 -9.16 -8.91
C SER A 543 6.93 -7.85 -8.77
N ASP A 544 7.52 -6.88 -8.06
CA ASP A 544 7.01 -5.51 -7.93
C ASP A 544 6.90 -4.79 -9.28
N TYR A 545 7.84 -5.07 -10.19
CA TYR A 545 7.81 -4.53 -11.55
C TYR A 545 6.62 -5.07 -12.33
N LYS A 546 6.41 -6.40 -12.32
CA LYS A 546 5.24 -7.02 -12.95
C LYS A 546 3.95 -6.42 -12.41
N LEU A 547 3.81 -6.33 -11.09
CA LEU A 547 2.61 -5.76 -10.46
C LEU A 547 2.36 -4.32 -10.89
N SER A 548 3.36 -3.45 -10.77
CA SER A 548 3.20 -2.02 -11.10
C SER A 548 2.94 -1.79 -12.59
N ALA A 549 3.64 -2.48 -13.48
CA ALA A 549 3.42 -2.42 -14.93
C ALA A 549 2.02 -2.92 -15.32
N SER A 550 1.60 -4.08 -14.78
CA SER A 550 0.29 -4.67 -15.06
C SER A 550 -0.85 -3.78 -14.55
N MET A 551 -0.73 -3.25 -13.34
CA MET A 551 -1.72 -2.36 -12.75
C MET A 551 -1.86 -1.05 -13.56
N SER A 552 -0.74 -0.45 -13.98
CA SER A 552 -0.78 0.78 -14.78
C SER A 552 -1.40 0.53 -16.16
N LEU A 553 -1.02 -0.57 -16.80
CA LEU A 553 -1.57 -0.95 -18.10
C LEU A 553 -3.07 -1.25 -17.99
N ALA A 554 -3.50 -2.00 -16.96
CA ALA A 554 -4.89 -2.31 -16.72
C ALA A 554 -5.75 -1.04 -16.56
N ARG A 555 -5.28 -0.05 -15.80
CA ARG A 555 -5.97 1.25 -15.64
C ARG A 555 -6.11 1.98 -16.98
N THR A 556 -5.03 2.00 -17.76
CA THR A 556 -5.00 2.68 -19.06
C THR A 556 -5.96 2.02 -20.05
N ILE A 557 -5.92 0.69 -20.17
CA ILE A 557 -6.81 -0.07 -21.05
C ILE A 557 -8.27 0.10 -20.63
N SER A 558 -8.58 -0.02 -19.34
CA SER A 558 -9.95 0.09 -18.83
C SER A 558 -10.57 1.46 -19.18
N SER A 559 -9.82 2.54 -18.96
CA SER A 559 -10.24 3.89 -19.34
C SER A 559 -10.32 4.09 -20.84
N SER A 560 -9.34 3.59 -21.62
CA SER A 560 -9.35 3.73 -23.08
C SER A 560 -10.53 2.99 -23.72
N LEU A 561 -10.85 1.79 -23.24
CA LEU A 561 -12.00 1.02 -23.71
C LEU A 561 -13.29 1.78 -23.45
N ALA A 562 -13.53 2.23 -22.20
CA ALA A 562 -14.71 2.98 -21.85
C ALA A 562 -14.86 4.28 -22.68
N ASN A 563 -13.78 5.03 -22.86
CA ASN A 563 -13.80 6.27 -23.62
C ASN A 563 -14.06 6.05 -25.12
N SER A 564 -13.47 5.01 -25.71
CA SER A 564 -13.62 4.72 -27.14
C SER A 564 -14.98 4.15 -27.51
N SER A 565 -15.64 3.47 -26.58
CA SER A 565 -16.83 2.67 -26.86
C SER A 565 -18.10 3.18 -26.18
N GLY A 566 -17.98 4.16 -25.27
CA GLY A 566 -19.06 4.65 -24.42
C GLY A 566 -19.51 3.66 -23.34
N ALA A 567 -18.77 2.56 -23.12
CA ALA A 567 -19.07 1.60 -22.07
C ALA A 567 -18.82 2.17 -20.67
N ILE A 568 -19.52 1.62 -19.66
CA ILE A 568 -19.26 1.97 -18.26
C ILE A 568 -17.85 1.51 -17.87
N ASN A 569 -17.04 2.44 -17.37
CA ASN A 569 -15.71 2.14 -16.83
C ASN A 569 -15.83 1.52 -15.43
N ARG A 570 -15.55 0.22 -15.30
CA ARG A 570 -15.57 -0.50 -14.02
C ARG A 570 -14.18 -0.62 -13.39
N GLY A 571 -13.18 -0.02 -14.03
CA GLY A 571 -11.83 0.17 -13.53
C GLY A 571 -10.93 -1.05 -13.63
N ALA A 572 -9.69 -0.84 -13.18
CA ALA A 572 -8.71 -1.90 -13.01
C ALA A 572 -8.86 -2.59 -11.66
N LYS A 573 -8.77 -3.93 -11.65
CA LYS A 573 -9.04 -4.76 -10.46
C LYS A 573 -7.89 -5.73 -10.19
N ASP A 574 -7.56 -5.91 -8.92
CA ASP A 574 -6.69 -6.99 -8.51
C ASP A 574 -7.48 -8.31 -8.47
N GLY A 575 -7.02 -9.31 -9.21
CA GLY A 575 -7.66 -10.61 -9.36
C GLY A 575 -6.72 -11.77 -9.07
N ASN A 576 -7.24 -12.80 -8.39
CA ASN A 576 -6.53 -14.06 -8.19
C ASN A 576 -6.68 -15.00 -9.40
N LEU A 577 -6.48 -14.47 -10.61
CA LEU A 577 -6.70 -15.17 -11.87
C LEU A 577 -5.44 -15.96 -12.26
N PHE A 578 -5.62 -17.24 -12.60
CA PHE A 578 -4.51 -18.18 -12.78
C PHE A 578 -3.45 -17.69 -13.78
N VAL A 579 -3.88 -17.23 -14.96
CA VAL A 579 -2.96 -16.76 -16.02
C VAL A 579 -2.24 -15.47 -15.63
N LEU A 580 -2.86 -14.59 -14.85
CA LEU A 580 -2.24 -13.35 -14.37
C LEU A 580 -1.25 -13.63 -13.24
N ARG A 581 -1.57 -14.57 -12.36
CA ARG A 581 -0.71 -14.96 -11.26
C ARG A 581 0.53 -15.69 -11.74
N ASN A 582 0.36 -16.68 -12.63
CA ASN A 582 1.41 -17.65 -12.97
C ASN A 582 2.29 -17.26 -14.19
N THR A 583 1.99 -16.19 -14.92
CA THR A 583 2.93 -15.62 -15.90
C THR A 583 4.07 -14.86 -15.21
N ILE A 584 5.29 -14.85 -15.76
CA ILE A 584 6.45 -14.16 -15.13
C ILE A 584 6.60 -12.69 -15.55
N ILE A 585 5.81 -12.24 -16.51
CA ILE A 585 5.89 -10.92 -17.15
C ILE A 585 4.64 -10.08 -16.84
N PRO A 586 4.64 -8.76 -17.13
CA PRO A 586 3.43 -7.95 -17.03
C PRO A 586 2.24 -8.62 -17.74
N ALA A 587 1.10 -8.68 -17.05
CA ALA A 587 -0.04 -9.50 -17.46
C ALA A 587 -1.36 -8.81 -17.10
N VAL A 588 -2.25 -8.71 -18.09
CA VAL A 588 -3.61 -8.17 -17.91
C VAL A 588 -4.66 -9.12 -18.48
N LEU A 589 -5.84 -9.17 -17.87
CA LEU A 589 -7.02 -9.86 -18.40
C LEU A 589 -8.15 -8.85 -18.56
N ILE A 590 -8.72 -8.78 -19.75
CA ILE A 590 -9.65 -7.72 -20.15
C ILE A 590 -11.04 -8.34 -20.29
N GLU A 591 -11.97 -7.91 -19.44
CA GLU A 591 -13.39 -8.21 -19.56
C GLU A 591 -14.07 -7.08 -20.33
N ARG A 592 -14.46 -7.35 -21.58
CA ARG A 592 -14.89 -6.30 -22.52
C ARG A 592 -16.39 -5.97 -22.53
N GLY A 593 -17.14 -6.55 -21.61
CA GLY A 593 -18.60 -6.44 -21.56
C GLY A 593 -19.19 -7.69 -20.95
N PHE A 594 -20.51 -7.73 -20.80
CA PHE A 594 -21.21 -8.87 -20.19
C PHE A 594 -22.09 -9.57 -21.23
N ILE A 595 -21.75 -10.79 -21.66
CA ILE A 595 -22.55 -11.48 -22.70
C ILE A 595 -23.95 -11.85 -22.22
N THR A 596 -24.16 -11.92 -20.90
CA THR A 596 -25.47 -12.13 -20.29
C THR A 596 -26.41 -10.93 -20.46
N ASN A 597 -25.87 -9.74 -20.76
CA ASN A 597 -26.65 -8.55 -21.06
C ASN A 597 -26.96 -8.49 -22.57
N PRO A 598 -28.24 -8.39 -22.99
CA PRO A 598 -28.62 -8.42 -24.41
C PRO A 598 -27.99 -7.32 -25.26
N ASP A 599 -27.81 -6.11 -24.72
CA ASP A 599 -27.21 -4.99 -25.44
C ASP A 599 -25.69 -5.16 -25.56
N GLU A 600 -25.03 -5.57 -24.48
CA GLU A 600 -23.58 -5.81 -24.48
C GLU A 600 -23.23 -7.02 -25.34
N ALA A 601 -24.05 -8.08 -25.37
CA ALA A 601 -23.87 -9.22 -26.26
C ALA A 601 -23.91 -8.82 -27.74
N ARG A 602 -24.92 -8.01 -28.12
CA ARG A 602 -25.06 -7.47 -29.48
C ARG A 602 -23.86 -6.59 -29.86
N LYS A 603 -23.43 -5.69 -28.97
CA LYS A 603 -22.22 -4.86 -29.18
C LYS A 603 -20.96 -5.72 -29.28
N SER A 604 -20.82 -6.74 -28.44
CA SER A 604 -19.65 -7.61 -28.42
C SER A 604 -19.49 -8.40 -29.72
N ALA A 605 -20.59 -8.71 -30.40
CA ALA A 605 -20.60 -9.34 -31.73
C ALA A 605 -20.48 -8.35 -32.90
N ASP A 606 -20.63 -7.04 -32.65
CA ASP A 606 -20.53 -6.02 -33.69
C ASP A 606 -19.07 -5.77 -34.10
N SER A 607 -18.77 -5.92 -35.38
CA SER A 607 -17.39 -5.86 -35.89
C SER A 607 -16.74 -4.49 -35.71
N ILE A 608 -17.51 -3.39 -35.71
CA ILE A 608 -17.00 -2.03 -35.51
C ILE A 608 -16.65 -1.85 -34.03
N TYR A 609 -17.53 -2.27 -33.13
CA TYR A 609 -17.29 -2.22 -31.68
C TYR A 609 -16.07 -3.06 -31.27
N GLN A 610 -15.93 -4.25 -31.87
CA GLN A 610 -14.74 -5.10 -31.73
C GLN A 610 -13.46 -4.40 -32.21
N ASP A 611 -13.53 -3.65 -33.32
CA ASP A 611 -12.38 -2.94 -33.88
C ASP A 611 -11.94 -1.77 -32.99
N LEU A 612 -12.91 -0.99 -32.48
CA LEU A 612 -12.67 0.07 -31.49
C LEU A 612 -11.98 -0.47 -30.25
N ALA A 613 -12.45 -1.61 -29.73
CA ALA A 613 -11.84 -2.25 -28.58
C ALA A 613 -10.39 -2.69 -28.87
N ALA A 614 -10.16 -3.31 -30.02
CA ALA A 614 -8.83 -3.74 -30.43
C ALA A 614 -7.86 -2.55 -30.63
N ASP A 615 -8.33 -1.42 -31.19
CA ASP A 615 -7.55 -0.19 -31.30
C ASP A 615 -7.21 0.42 -29.95
N ALA A 616 -8.21 0.51 -29.05
CA ALA A 616 -8.02 1.05 -27.71
C ALA A 616 -6.96 0.25 -26.93
N ILE A 617 -7.01 -1.08 -27.03
CA ILE A 617 -6.03 -1.97 -26.40
C ILE A 617 -4.65 -1.81 -27.07
N ALA A 618 -4.57 -1.86 -28.39
CA ALA A 618 -3.29 -1.74 -29.11
C ALA A 618 -2.60 -0.39 -28.87
N ASN A 619 -3.36 0.70 -28.82
CA ASN A 619 -2.83 2.05 -28.54
C ASN A 619 -2.39 2.19 -27.07
N SER A 620 -3.14 1.60 -26.13
CA SER A 620 -2.76 1.57 -24.71
C SER A 620 -1.46 0.80 -24.50
N ILE A 621 -1.30 -0.35 -25.18
CA ILE A 621 -0.07 -1.14 -25.14
C ILE A 621 1.09 -0.34 -25.74
N ALA A 622 0.91 0.26 -26.92
CA ALA A 622 1.97 1.03 -27.57
C ALA A 622 2.43 2.26 -26.78
N SER A 623 1.57 2.79 -25.91
CA SER A 623 1.92 3.89 -25.01
C SER A 623 2.65 3.43 -23.75
N ALA A 624 2.62 2.13 -23.45
CA ALA A 624 3.11 1.55 -22.20
C ALA A 624 4.45 0.80 -22.33
N ILE A 625 4.81 0.29 -23.51
CA ILE A 625 5.99 -0.57 -23.72
C ILE A 625 6.84 -0.24 -24.94
#